data_AF-A0A943XS62-F1
#
_entry.id   AF-A0A943XS62-F1
#
_cell.length_a   1.000
_cell.length_b   1.000
_cell.length_c   1.000
_cell.angle_alpha   90.00
_cell.angle_beta   90.00
_cell.angle_gamma   90.00
#
_symmetry.space_group_name_H-M   'P 1'
#
loop_
_entity.id
_entity.type
_entity.pdbx_description
1 polymer ?
#
loop_
_entity_poly.entity_id
_entity_poly.type
_entity_poly.pdbx_seq_one_letter_code
_entity_poly.pdbx_strand_id
1 'polypeptide(L)'
;KLMMTGQYAKAMDILRKVQRDRKNFAGFIGLIISKISPIYMAKSCLNAGWTQRMAVAEMQKAGIKEYPANLACEDAAHFTMLQLKQALKTLEAVDFSIKSGGKAEGIETAMLRIYGAI
;
A
#
# COMPACT_ATOMS: atom_id res chain seq x y z
N LYS A 1 8.45 -2.26 5.27
CA LYS A 1 8.83 -2.59 6.66
C LYS A 1 8.88 -1.35 7.54
N LEU A 2 9.67 -0.30 7.22
CA LEU A 2 9.78 0.91 8.07
C LEU A 2 8.44 1.53 8.50
N MET A 3 7.49 1.70 7.57
CA MET A 3 6.15 2.22 7.90
C MET A 3 5.36 1.31 8.86
N MET A 4 5.48 -0.02 8.70
CA MET A 4 4.80 -1.00 9.56
C MET A 4 5.45 -1.13 10.95
N THR A 5 6.73 -0.74 11.08
CA THR A 5 7.48 -0.78 12.34
C THR A 5 7.55 0.59 13.03
N GLY A 6 6.71 1.55 12.63
CA GLY A 6 6.65 2.89 13.25
C GLY A 6 7.86 3.78 12.98
N GLN A 7 8.80 3.37 12.11
CA GLN A 7 9.98 4.16 11.75
C GLN A 7 9.63 5.22 10.68
N TYR A 8 8.63 6.06 10.96
CA TYR A 8 8.04 6.99 10.01
C TYR A 8 9.04 8.03 9.49
N ALA A 9 9.87 8.61 10.36
CA ALA A 9 10.87 9.60 9.96
C ALA A 9 11.83 9.04 8.88
N LYS A 10 12.36 7.83 9.10
CA LYS A 10 13.23 7.16 8.13
C LYS A 10 12.49 6.82 6.83
N ALA A 11 11.22 6.43 6.92
CA ALA A 11 10.41 6.16 5.74
C ALA A 11 10.14 7.42 4.92
N MET A 12 9.86 8.56 5.56
CA MET A 12 9.68 9.85 4.89
C MET A 12 10.96 10.35 4.25
N ASP A 13 12.12 10.12 4.86
CA ASP A 13 13.41 10.45 4.23
C ASP A 13 13.65 9.68 2.93
N ILE A 14 13.22 8.42 2.84
CA ILE A 14 13.26 7.66 1.59
C ILE A 14 12.29 8.27 0.57
N LEU A 15 11.06 8.57 0.98
CA LEU A 15 10.04 9.17 0.12
C LEU A 15 10.51 10.51 -0.47
N ARG A 16 11.11 11.39 0.35
CA ARG A 16 11.67 12.68 -0.08
C ARG A 16 12.82 12.51 -1.07
N LYS A 17 13.66 11.49 -0.90
CA LYS A 17 14.72 11.18 -1.87
C LYS A 17 14.13 10.78 -3.23
N VAL A 18 13.07 9.97 -3.24
CA VAL A 18 12.37 9.59 -4.48
C VAL A 18 11.66 10.78 -5.12
N GLN A 19 11.05 11.67 -4.33
CA GLN A 19 10.37 12.88 -4.82
C GLN A 19 11.28 13.85 -5.58
N ARG A 20 12.58 13.89 -5.27
CA ARG A 20 13.55 14.75 -5.97
C ARG A 20 13.68 14.40 -7.46
N ASP A 21 13.27 13.19 -7.85
CA ASP A 21 13.19 12.77 -9.24
C ASP A 21 11.72 12.61 -9.68
N ARG A 22 11.17 13.64 -10.32
CA ARG A 22 9.77 13.68 -10.76
C ARG A 22 9.37 12.53 -11.68
N LYS A 23 10.27 12.06 -12.55
CA LYS A 23 9.96 10.97 -13.50
C LYS A 23 9.78 9.66 -12.75
N ASN A 24 10.58 9.45 -11.71
CA ASN A 24 10.51 8.29 -10.85
C ASN A 24 9.36 8.36 -9.82
N PHE A 25 8.92 9.56 -9.45
CA PHE A 25 7.89 9.74 -8.43
C PHE A 25 6.51 9.18 -8.83
N ALA A 26 6.02 9.44 -10.04
CA ALA A 26 4.73 8.90 -10.50
C ALA A 26 4.75 7.36 -10.59
N GLY A 27 5.83 6.79 -11.12
CA GLY A 27 6.03 5.33 -11.14
C GLY A 27 6.09 4.74 -9.73
N PHE A 28 6.71 5.44 -8.79
CA PHE A 28 6.78 5.04 -7.40
C PHE A 28 5.41 5.01 -6.70
N ILE A 29 4.52 5.97 -6.98
CA ILE A 29 3.13 5.91 -6.49
C ILE A 29 2.41 4.67 -7.02
N GLY A 30 2.58 4.36 -8.32
CA GLY A 30 2.07 3.12 -8.91
C GLY A 30 2.55 1.88 -8.15
N LEU A 31 3.84 1.83 -7.78
CA LEU A 31 4.40 0.73 -6.98
C LEU A 31 3.80 0.64 -5.57
N ILE A 32 3.48 1.77 -4.93
CA ILE A 32 2.80 1.77 -3.62
C ILE A 32 1.39 1.17 -3.76
N ILE A 33 0.63 1.59 -4.77
CA ILE A 33 -0.73 1.07 -5.04
C ILE A 33 -0.67 -0.44 -5.31
N SER A 34 0.27 -0.88 -6.15
CA SER A 34 0.52 -2.29 -6.45
C SER A 34 0.95 -3.11 -5.23
N LYS A 35 1.39 -2.47 -4.14
CA LYS A 35 1.65 -3.13 -2.86
C LYS A 35 0.40 -3.22 -1.97
N ILE A 36 -0.41 -2.17 -1.88
CA ILE A 36 -1.58 -2.14 -0.98
C ILE A 36 -2.71 -3.04 -1.48
N SER A 37 -2.93 -3.14 -2.79
CA SER A 37 -4.01 -3.95 -3.36
C SER A 37 -3.88 -5.45 -3.01
N PRO A 38 -2.71 -6.11 -3.18
CA PRO A 38 -2.50 -7.48 -2.69
C PRO A 38 -2.77 -7.66 -1.20
N ILE A 39 -2.40 -6.69 -0.35
CA ILE A 39 -2.64 -6.74 1.10
C ILE A 39 -4.14 -6.68 1.40
N TYR A 40 -4.89 -5.87 0.65
CA TYR A 40 -6.36 -5.84 0.72
C TYR A 40 -6.99 -7.18 0.35
N MET A 41 -6.55 -7.82 -0.73
CA MET A 41 -7.02 -9.15 -1.13
C MET A 41 -6.70 -10.20 -0.07
N ALA A 42 -5.46 -10.23 0.42
CA ALA A 42 -5.03 -11.12 1.47
C ALA A 42 -5.88 -10.94 2.74
N LYS A 43 -6.05 -9.70 3.20
CA LYS A 43 -6.88 -9.40 4.38
C LYS A 43 -8.33 -9.83 4.20
N SER A 44 -8.88 -9.71 2.99
CA SER A 44 -10.25 -10.12 2.68
C SER A 44 -10.41 -11.64 2.80
N CYS A 45 -9.46 -12.40 2.25
CA CYS A 45 -9.43 -13.86 2.37
C CYS A 45 -9.27 -14.31 3.82
N LEU A 46 -8.31 -13.73 4.54
CA LEU A 46 -8.02 -14.08 5.93
C LEU A 46 -9.21 -13.75 6.85
N ASN A 47 -9.86 -12.60 6.66
CA ASN A 47 -11.07 -12.24 7.41
C ASN A 47 -12.28 -13.14 7.09
N ALA A 48 -12.30 -13.76 5.91
CA ALA A 48 -13.30 -14.77 5.55
C ALA A 48 -13.00 -16.16 6.15
N GLY A 49 -11.98 -16.27 7.01
CA GLY A 49 -11.59 -17.52 7.67
C GLY A 49 -10.68 -18.41 6.84
N TRP A 50 -10.13 -17.92 5.72
CA TRP A 50 -9.24 -18.72 4.89
C TRP A 50 -7.85 -18.83 5.53
N THR A 51 -7.21 -19.98 5.35
CA THR A 51 -5.80 -20.13 5.71
C THR A 51 -4.92 -19.31 4.78
N GLN A 52 -3.70 -18.98 5.21
CA GLN A 52 -2.71 -18.31 4.35
C GLN A 52 -2.48 -19.07 3.04
N ARG A 53 -2.41 -20.41 3.08
CA ARG A 53 -2.25 -21.24 1.87
C ARG A 53 -3.42 -21.03 0.88
N MET A 54 -4.65 -20.98 1.37
CA MET A 54 -5.83 -20.75 0.53
C MET A 54 -5.84 -19.32 -0.04
N ALA A 55 -5.52 -18.32 0.78
CA ALA A 55 -5.42 -16.93 0.34
C ALA A 55 -4.35 -16.76 -0.77
N VAL A 56 -3.16 -17.33 -0.57
CA VAL A 56 -2.08 -17.31 -1.57
C VAL A 56 -2.51 -17.96 -2.88
N ALA A 57 -3.14 -19.14 -2.82
CA ALA A 57 -3.62 -19.83 -4.01
C ALA A 57 -4.65 -19.00 -4.79
N GLU A 58 -5.54 -18.28 -4.10
CA GLU A 58 -6.52 -17.41 -4.75
C GLU A 58 -5.87 -16.17 -5.37
N MET A 59 -4.92 -15.56 -4.67
CA MET A 59 -4.15 -14.43 -5.20
C MET A 59 -3.35 -14.83 -6.45
N GLN A 60 -2.85 -16.07 -6.52
CA GLN A 60 -2.19 -16.60 -7.72
C GLN A 60 -3.13 -16.71 -8.92
N LYS A 61 -4.40 -17.09 -8.71
CA LYS A 61 -5.42 -17.07 -9.78
C LYS A 61 -5.67 -15.66 -10.31
N ALA A 62 -5.54 -14.65 -9.45
CA ALA A 62 -5.60 -13.23 -9.83
C ALA A 62 -4.30 -12.69 -10.45
N GLY A 63 -3.31 -13.55 -10.72
CA GLY A 63 -2.05 -13.18 -11.37
C GLY A 63 -0.95 -12.68 -10.43
N ILE A 64 -1.14 -12.75 -9.11
CA ILE A 64 -0.12 -12.37 -8.13
C ILE A 64 0.84 -13.55 -7.91
N LYS A 65 2.14 -13.36 -8.13
CA LYS A 65 3.14 -14.40 -7.90
C LYS A 65 3.15 -14.85 -6.43
N GLU A 66 3.59 -16.09 -6.21
CA GLU A 66 3.59 -16.72 -4.88
C GLU A 66 4.33 -15.92 -3.81
N TYR A 67 5.55 -15.45 -4.10
CA TYR A 67 6.34 -14.69 -3.14
C TYR A 67 5.65 -13.36 -2.71
N PRO A 68 5.21 -12.49 -3.63
CA PRO A 68 4.39 -11.33 -3.28
C PRO A 68 3.08 -11.65 -2.55
N ALA A 69 2.41 -12.76 -2.88
CA ALA A 69 1.18 -13.18 -2.21
C ALA A 69 1.43 -13.59 -0.75
N ASN A 70 2.50 -14.33 -0.48
CA ASN A 70 2.91 -14.66 0.89
C ASN A 70 3.24 -13.39 1.69
N LEU A 71 4.05 -12.50 1.11
CA LEU A 71 4.40 -11.23 1.76
C LEU A 71 3.15 -10.37 2.05
N ALA A 72 2.17 -10.36 1.16
CA ALA A 72 0.91 -9.65 1.38
C ALA A 72 0.08 -10.25 2.51
N CYS A 73 0.08 -11.58 2.67
CA CYS A 73 -0.57 -12.25 3.79
C CYS A 73 0.10 -11.90 5.13
N GLU A 74 1.43 -11.85 5.17
CA GLU A 74 2.19 -11.39 6.35
C GLU A 74 1.88 -9.92 6.66
N ASP A 75 1.98 -9.04 5.65
CA ASP A 75 1.76 -7.60 5.81
C ASP A 75 0.30 -7.29 6.23
N ALA A 76 -0.68 -8.14 5.87
CA ALA A 76 -2.09 -7.96 6.22
C ALA A 76 -2.38 -7.99 7.74
N ALA A 77 -1.48 -8.57 8.55
CA ALA A 77 -1.60 -8.52 10.00
C ALA A 77 -1.52 -7.08 10.56
N HIS A 78 -0.85 -6.18 9.85
CA HIS A 78 -0.62 -4.79 10.29
C HIS A 78 -1.77 -3.83 9.97
N PHE A 79 -2.81 -4.29 9.27
CA PHE A 79 -3.89 -3.43 8.81
C PHE A 79 -5.26 -3.97 9.19
N THR A 80 -6.17 -3.05 9.48
CA THR A 80 -7.62 -3.31 9.47
C THR A 80 -8.15 -3.22 8.03
N MET A 81 -9.30 -3.86 7.79
CA MET A 81 -9.98 -3.76 6.49
C MET A 81 -10.36 -2.31 6.15
N LEU A 82 -10.77 -1.52 7.16
CA LEU A 82 -11.13 -0.11 7.00
C LEU A 82 -9.91 0.73 6.55
N GLN A 83 -8.76 0.53 7.18
CA GLN A 83 -7.51 1.20 6.80
C GLN A 83 -7.14 0.91 5.35
N LEU A 84 -7.24 -0.34 4.90
CA LEU A 84 -6.91 -0.71 3.52
C LEU A 84 -7.87 -0.07 2.50
N LYS A 85 -9.18 -0.04 2.79
CA LYS A 85 -10.16 0.66 1.93
C LYS A 85 -9.87 2.15 1.83
N GLN A 86 -9.61 2.79 2.97
CA GLN A 86 -9.24 4.21 3.01
C GLN A 86 -7.91 4.47 2.30
N ALA A 87 -6.96 3.55 2.42
CA ALA A 87 -5.66 3.65 1.76
C ALA A 87 -5.77 3.63 0.25
N LEU A 88 -6.53 2.68 -0.32
CA LEU A 88 -6.76 2.61 -1.76
C LEU A 88 -7.41 3.90 -2.29
N LYS A 89 -8.46 4.40 -1.61
CA LYS A 89 -9.13 5.65 -2.00
C LYS A 89 -8.20 6.87 -1.91
N THR A 90 -7.38 6.94 -0.86
CA THR A 90 -6.43 8.03 -0.67
C THR A 90 -5.35 8.01 -1.75
N LEU A 91 -4.79 6.84 -2.06
CA LEU A 91 -3.76 6.69 -3.07
C LEU A 91 -4.28 6.95 -4.48
N GLU A 92 -5.52 6.59 -4.78
CA GLU A 92 -6.19 6.93 -6.05
C GLU A 92 -6.32 8.45 -6.22
N ALA A 93 -6.75 9.15 -5.16
CA ALA A 93 -6.84 10.61 -5.19
C ALA A 93 -5.47 11.29 -5.37
N VAL A 94 -4.42 10.75 -4.72
CA VAL A 94 -3.05 11.24 -4.87
C VAL A 94 -2.51 10.98 -6.27
N ASP A 95 -2.68 9.78 -6.82
CA ASP A 95 -2.26 9.43 -8.19
C ASP A 95 -2.95 10.32 -9.23
N PHE A 96 -4.26 10.54 -9.07
CA PHE A 96 -5.03 11.44 -9.93
C PHE A 96 -4.50 12.88 -9.85
N SER A 97 -4.25 13.41 -8.66
CA SER A 97 -3.71 14.77 -8.49
C SER A 97 -2.32 14.93 -9.10
N ILE A 98 -1.44 13.95 -8.94
CA ILE A 98 -0.09 13.97 -9.52
C ILE A 98 -0.17 13.98 -11.06
N LYS A 99 -1.09 13.22 -11.66
CA LYS A 99 -1.27 13.14 -13.12
C LYS A 99 -1.98 14.35 -13.72
N SER A 100 -2.95 14.93 -13.00
CA SER A 100 -3.79 16.04 -13.49
C SER A 100 -3.31 17.43 -13.08
N GLY A 101 -2.31 17.54 -12.21
CA GLY A 101 -1.85 18.81 -11.64
C GLY A 101 -2.81 19.41 -10.59
N GLY A 102 -3.79 18.63 -10.13
CA GLY A 102 -4.75 19.07 -9.11
C GLY A 102 -4.15 19.20 -7.71
N LYS A 103 -4.87 19.88 -6.81
CA LYS A 103 -4.52 19.99 -5.38
C LYS A 103 -5.06 18.79 -4.60
N ALA A 104 -4.24 17.77 -4.37
CA ALA A 104 -4.51 16.76 -3.36
C ALA A 104 -3.64 16.97 -2.11
N GLU A 105 -3.98 16.23 -1.07
CA GLU A 105 -3.10 15.98 0.05
C GLU A 105 -1.72 15.49 -0.41
N GLY A 106 -0.66 15.97 0.25
CA GLY A 106 0.69 15.51 -0.02
C GLY A 106 0.87 14.02 0.33
N ILE A 107 1.62 13.30 -0.51
CA ILE A 107 1.85 11.85 -0.33
C ILE A 107 2.41 11.49 1.06
N GLU A 108 3.20 12.36 1.71
CA GLU A 108 3.71 12.10 3.07
C GLU A 108 2.56 11.97 4.07
N THR A 109 1.64 12.92 4.08
CA THR A 109 0.47 12.93 4.96
C THR A 109 -0.45 11.75 4.66
N ALA A 110 -0.68 11.45 3.38
CA ALA A 110 -1.43 10.28 2.96
C ALA A 110 -0.81 8.99 3.52
N MET A 111 0.51 8.82 3.39
CA MET A 111 1.22 7.64 3.90
C MET A 111 1.16 7.54 5.43
N LEU A 112 1.27 8.65 6.17
CA LEU A 112 1.14 8.63 7.62
C LEU A 112 -0.27 8.17 8.06
N ARG A 113 -1.33 8.71 7.42
CA ARG A 113 -2.71 8.31 7.71
C ARG A 113 -2.96 6.83 7.40
N ILE A 114 -2.49 6.34 6.26
CA ILE A 114 -2.66 4.94 5.85
C ILE A 114 -2.12 3.97 6.89
N TYR A 115 -1.02 4.33 7.55
CA TYR A 115 -0.37 3.51 8.57
C TYR A 115 -0.76 3.91 10.00
N GLY A 116 -1.81 4.73 10.17
CA GLY A 116 -2.36 5.09 11.48
C GLY A 116 -1.44 5.95 12.37
N ALA A 117 -0.51 6.69 11.77
CA ALA A 117 0.42 7.55 12.50
C ALA A 117 -0.21 8.89 12.91
N ILE A 118 -1.28 9.30 12.22
CA ILE A 118 -2.05 10.54 12.41
C ILE A 118 -3.52 10.30 12.08
#